data_AF-W8CEC4-F1
#
_entry.id   AF-W8CEC4-F1
#
_cell.length_a   1.000
_cell.length_b   1.000
_cell.length_c   1.000
_cell.angle_alpha   90.00
_cell.angle_beta   90.00
_cell.angle_gamma   90.00
#
_symmetry.space_group_name_H-M   'P 1'
#
loop_
_entity.id
_entity.type
_entity.pdbx_description
1 polymer ?
#
loop_
_entity_poly.entity_id
_entity_poly.type
_entity_poly.pdbx_seq_one_letter_code
_entity_poly.pdbx_strand_id
1 'polypeptide(L)'
;KTKYPELVDNYMKDVHEEFDRLMKIYSMNCILVHPEFADEDPTQFLLPRKDFHFKLPGRTENYPKFLENKRKIGKKLLIVYMQVRMILSTSELEFPKTMVVLDPITLGSSHVQAIMGLGGREALFYKTFIKYVETSMGDVNNFIRWTWYPKMVSVIRRQFRKRTVPNWLKLRMFKCLEALMNRQINMMKINTLNEFLRVGSTVQKIPTLKINMIYEEEENTIDLDPSLETIYDMYEHLVDFAASVATEMEPLEPQIDSTMVNSAADYLRIFMNENWLNEYKVKLRNVLKSTYEPIEEYII
;
A
#
# COMPACT_ATOMS: atom_id res chain seq x y z
N LYS A 1 -9.38 -27.76 36.04
CA LYS A 1 -8.91 -26.35 36.01
C LYS A 1 -8.76 -25.91 37.46
N THR A 2 -7.58 -26.15 38.07
CA THR A 2 -7.08 -25.68 39.38
C THR A 2 -5.99 -26.65 39.83
N LYS A 3 -4.84 -26.65 39.15
CA LYS A 3 -3.63 -27.30 39.67
C LYS A 3 -2.67 -26.17 40.02
N TYR A 4 -2.37 -26.05 41.32
CA TYR A 4 -1.44 -25.10 41.95
C TYR A 4 -1.88 -23.62 41.92
N PRO A 5 -3.00 -23.26 42.59
CA PRO A 5 -3.38 -21.86 42.77
C PRO A 5 -2.29 -21.06 43.49
N GLU A 6 -1.67 -21.65 44.51
CA GLU A 6 -0.60 -21.00 45.30
C GLU A 6 0.67 -20.69 44.47
N LEU A 7 1.00 -21.55 43.49
CA LEU A 7 2.15 -21.31 42.62
C LEU A 7 1.89 -20.16 41.64
N VAL A 8 0.65 -20.04 41.15
CA VAL A 8 0.23 -18.95 40.28
C VAL A 8 0.18 -17.64 41.07
N ASP A 9 -0.34 -17.67 42.29
CA ASP A 9 -0.38 -16.49 43.16
C ASP A 9 1.02 -16.00 43.53
N ASN A 10 1.94 -16.92 43.88
CA ASN A 10 3.34 -16.55 44.13
C ASN A 10 4.03 -15.99 42.88
N TYR A 11 3.82 -16.59 41.71
CA TYR A 11 4.38 -16.06 40.46
C TYR A 11 3.81 -14.69 40.10
N MET A 12 2.50 -14.48 40.27
CA MET A 12 1.87 -13.19 40.02
C MET A 12 2.37 -12.15 41.02
N LYS A 13 2.61 -12.52 42.27
CA LYS A 13 3.18 -11.65 43.29
C LYS A 13 4.60 -11.20 42.91
N ASP A 14 5.46 -12.11 42.49
CA ASP A 14 6.82 -11.79 42.03
C ASP A 14 6.79 -10.85 40.82
N VAL A 15 5.87 -11.08 39.87
CA VAL A 15 5.70 -10.20 38.70
C VAL A 15 5.21 -8.81 39.11
N HIS A 16 4.29 -8.70 40.06
CA HIS A 16 3.80 -7.42 40.56
C HIS A 16 4.89 -6.67 41.33
N GLU A 17 5.66 -7.33 42.18
CA GLU A 17 6.76 -6.72 42.91
C GLU A 17 7.88 -6.25 41.97
N GLU A 18 8.20 -7.01 40.92
CA GLU A 18 9.20 -6.62 39.93
C GLU A 18 8.70 -5.45 39.04
N PHE A 19 7.40 -5.42 38.71
CA PHE A 19 6.77 -4.32 38.00
C PHE A 19 6.79 -3.02 38.84
N ASP A 20 6.38 -3.08 40.10
CA ASP A 20 6.35 -1.92 40.99
C ASP A 20 7.75 -1.36 41.23
N ARG A 21 8.75 -2.24 41.35
CA ARG A 21 10.16 -1.83 41.46
C ARG A 21 10.63 -1.08 40.20
N LEU A 22 10.32 -1.60 39.01
CA LEU A 22 10.72 -0.95 37.75
C LEU A 22 10.00 0.38 37.54
N MET A 23 8.70 0.46 37.85
CA MET A 23 7.93 1.70 37.76
C MET A 23 8.43 2.77 38.74
N LYS A 24 8.90 2.37 39.93
CA LYS A 24 9.51 3.28 40.91
C LYS A 24 10.87 3.80 40.45
N ILE A 25 11.69 2.97 39.80
CA ILE A 25 12.96 3.41 39.20
C ILE A 25 12.69 4.37 38.03
N TYR A 26 11.70 4.06 37.19
CA TYR A 26 11.29 4.93 36.09
C TYR A 26 10.80 6.29 36.60
N SER A 27 9.92 6.32 37.61
CA SER A 27 9.43 7.57 38.17
C SER A 27 10.53 8.40 38.85
N MET A 28 11.48 7.75 39.53
CA MET A 28 12.64 8.44 40.09
C MET A 28 13.53 9.07 39.01
N ASN A 29 13.80 8.36 37.91
CA ASN A 29 14.61 8.88 36.81
C ASN A 29 13.91 10.00 36.02
N CYS A 30 12.57 9.97 35.91
CA CYS A 30 11.82 11.08 35.31
C CYS A 30 11.82 12.35 36.18
N ILE A 31 11.98 12.22 37.51
CA ILE A 31 11.94 13.35 38.45
C ILE A 31 13.34 13.90 38.75
N LEU A 32 14.34 13.03 38.85
CA LEU A 32 15.73 13.38 39.17
C LEU A 32 16.52 13.55 37.88
N VAL A 33 16.43 14.72 37.24
CA VAL A 33 17.38 15.13 36.20
C VAL A 33 18.73 15.36 36.89
N HIS A 34 19.59 14.33 36.90
CA HIS A 34 20.95 14.45 37.39
C HIS A 34 21.75 15.36 36.45
N PRO A 35 22.42 16.42 36.96
CA PRO A 35 23.15 17.38 36.12
C PRO A 35 24.28 16.75 35.27
N GLU A 36 24.71 15.55 35.63
CA GLU A 36 25.79 14.80 34.95
C GLU A 36 25.32 14.03 33.70
N PHE A 37 24.00 13.93 33.46
CA PHE A 37 23.39 13.17 32.35
C PHE A 37 22.45 14.04 31.49
N ALA A 38 22.77 15.34 31.33
CA ALA A 38 21.92 16.30 30.64
C ALA A 38 21.66 15.99 29.15
N ASP A 39 22.47 15.13 28.53
CA ASP A 39 22.39 14.75 27.12
C ASP A 39 21.56 13.48 26.86
N GLU A 40 21.10 12.78 27.91
CA GLU A 40 20.25 11.60 27.76
C GLU A 40 18.77 11.98 27.84
N ASP A 41 18.07 11.86 26.71
CA ASP A 41 16.64 12.12 26.61
C ASP A 41 15.87 11.14 27.53
N PRO A 42 15.12 11.62 28.54
CA PRO A 42 14.42 10.77 29.52
C PRO A 42 13.36 9.86 28.89
N THR A 43 12.99 10.11 27.62
CA THR A 43 12.13 9.24 26.82
C THR A 43 12.84 7.96 26.32
N GLN A 44 14.18 7.90 26.38
CA GLN A 44 14.99 6.78 25.92
C GLN A 44 15.35 5.76 27.00
N PHE A 45 14.70 5.79 28.18
CA PHE A 45 14.88 4.72 29.16
C PHE A 45 14.32 3.40 28.61
N LEU A 46 15.21 2.62 27.98
CA LEU A 46 14.95 1.25 27.61
C LEU A 46 14.96 0.43 28.90
N LEU A 47 13.76 0.06 29.36
CA LEU A 47 13.58 -0.99 30.36
C LEU A 47 14.58 -2.11 30.05
N PRO A 48 15.37 -2.58 31.03
CA PRO A 48 16.17 -3.78 30.86
C PRO A 48 15.20 -4.90 30.48
N ARG A 49 15.08 -5.16 29.18
CA ARG A 49 14.37 -6.33 28.70
C ARG A 49 15.18 -7.46 29.32
N LYS A 50 14.60 -8.25 30.23
CA LYS A 50 15.11 -9.59 30.46
C LYS A 50 15.27 -10.13 29.05
N ASP A 51 16.50 -10.35 28.63
CA ASP A 51 16.77 -11.05 27.40
C ASP A 51 16.03 -12.36 27.57
N PHE A 52 14.82 -12.45 27.00
CA PHE A 52 14.18 -13.72 26.71
C PHE A 52 14.99 -14.31 25.57
N HIS A 53 16.25 -14.58 25.86
CA HIS A 53 16.98 -15.65 25.24
C HIS A 53 16.11 -16.88 25.48
N PHE A 54 15.36 -17.29 24.46
CA PHE A 54 14.92 -18.66 24.32
C PHE A 54 16.19 -19.53 24.20
N LYS A 55 16.96 -19.64 25.30
CA LYS A 55 18.29 -20.23 25.39
C LYS A 55 18.21 -21.75 25.60
N LEU A 56 17.11 -22.36 25.16
CA LEU A 56 16.95 -23.81 25.15
C LEU A 56 16.49 -24.24 23.75
N PRO A 57 17.40 -24.71 22.89
CA PRO A 57 17.01 -25.61 21.81
C PRO A 57 16.43 -26.88 22.46
N GLY A 58 15.12 -26.91 22.68
CA GLY A 58 14.46 -28.00 23.38
C GLY A 58 12.94 -27.95 23.24
N ARG A 59 12.35 -29.11 22.96
CA ARG A 59 10.89 -29.30 23.01
C ARG A 59 10.47 -29.23 24.48
N THR A 60 9.66 -28.25 24.85
CA THR A 60 9.06 -28.18 26.20
C THR A 60 8.04 -29.31 26.38
N GLU A 61 7.65 -29.62 27.62
CA GLU A 61 6.57 -30.59 27.92
C GLU A 61 5.24 -30.22 27.21
N ASN A 62 5.03 -28.92 26.95
CA ASN A 62 3.88 -28.40 26.22
C ASN A 62 4.01 -28.48 24.69
N TYR A 63 5.14 -28.93 24.16
CA TYR A 63 5.37 -29.02 22.72
C TYR A 63 4.34 -29.89 21.96
N PRO A 64 3.88 -31.05 22.49
CA PRO A 64 2.81 -31.82 21.84
C PRO A 64 1.50 -31.03 21.72
N LYS A 65 1.12 -30.31 22.79
CA LYS A 65 -0.07 -29.45 22.82
C LYS A 65 0.05 -28.27 21.87
N PHE A 66 1.25 -27.67 21.78
CA PHE A 66 1.56 -26.65 20.79
C PHE A 66 1.43 -27.18 19.35
N LEU A 67 1.97 -28.36 19.05
CA LEU A 67 1.84 -28.98 17.73
C LEU A 67 0.38 -29.27 17.37
N GLU A 68 -0.42 -29.73 18.32
CA GLU A 68 -1.85 -29.98 18.12
C GLU A 68 -2.61 -28.69 17.85
N ASN A 69 -2.36 -27.64 18.63
CA ASN A 69 -2.94 -26.32 18.41
C ASN A 69 -2.50 -25.72 17.07
N LYS A 70 -1.22 -25.86 16.69
CA LYS A 70 -0.71 -25.46 15.38
C LYS A 70 -1.43 -26.19 14.24
N ARG A 71 -1.71 -27.49 14.38
CA ARG A 71 -2.51 -28.26 13.40
C ARG A 71 -3.96 -27.77 13.35
N LYS A 72 -4.59 -27.51 14.50
CA LYS A 72 -5.96 -26.98 14.59
C LYS A 72 -6.08 -25.60 13.92
N ILE A 73 -5.10 -24.73 14.17
CA ILE A 73 -5.00 -23.41 13.56
C ILE A 73 -4.78 -23.53 12.05
N GLY A 74 -3.86 -24.38 11.60
CA GLY A 74 -3.58 -24.56 10.17
C GLY A 74 -4.76 -25.11 9.37
N LYS A 75 -5.68 -25.86 9.99
CA LYS A 75 -6.94 -26.25 9.34
C LYS A 75 -7.88 -25.07 9.08
N LYS A 76 -7.78 -23.98 9.85
CA LYS A 76 -8.70 -22.83 9.81
C LYS A 76 -8.11 -21.58 9.17
N LEU A 77 -6.82 -21.30 9.41
CA LEU A 77 -6.12 -20.10 8.95
C LEU A 77 -5.11 -20.44 7.86
N LEU A 78 -5.28 -19.85 6.69
CA LEU A 78 -4.37 -20.04 5.55
C LEU A 78 -3.04 -19.29 5.70
N ILE A 79 -2.98 -18.30 6.60
CA ILE A 79 -1.78 -17.49 6.83
C ILE A 79 -0.60 -18.30 7.39
N VAL A 80 -0.81 -19.51 7.91
CA VAL A 80 0.30 -20.37 8.36
C VAL A 80 1.06 -21.03 7.20
N TYR A 81 0.48 -21.02 6.00
CA TYR A 81 1.07 -21.62 4.82
C TYR A 81 2.03 -20.64 4.14
N MET A 82 3.18 -21.17 3.72
CA MET A 82 4.27 -20.39 3.14
C MET A 82 3.81 -19.60 1.91
N GLN A 83 2.91 -20.16 1.09
CA GLN A 83 2.38 -19.54 -0.11
C GLN A 83 1.73 -18.19 0.18
N VAL A 84 0.88 -18.13 1.22
CA VAL A 84 0.19 -16.89 1.62
C VAL A 84 1.18 -15.89 2.20
N ARG A 85 2.09 -16.35 3.07
CA ARG A 85 3.12 -15.49 3.69
C ARG A 85 4.08 -14.90 2.67
N MET A 86 4.39 -15.65 1.62
CA MET A 86 5.27 -15.18 0.54
C MET A 86 4.63 -14.03 -0.23
N ILE A 87 3.35 -14.12 -0.60
CA ILE A 87 2.70 -13.00 -1.28
C ILE A 87 2.70 -11.78 -0.36
N LEU A 88 2.35 -11.93 0.91
CA LEU A 88 2.39 -10.81 1.87
C LEU A 88 3.79 -10.20 2.00
N SER A 89 4.82 -11.02 2.18
CA SER A 89 6.19 -10.56 2.36
C SER A 89 6.74 -9.91 1.09
N THR A 90 6.48 -10.48 -0.08
CA THR A 90 6.96 -9.93 -1.34
C THR A 90 6.17 -8.68 -1.72
N SER A 91 4.87 -8.64 -1.44
CA SER A 91 4.07 -7.43 -1.62
C SER A 91 4.58 -6.28 -0.74
N GLU A 92 4.92 -6.54 0.52
CA GLU A 92 5.45 -5.49 1.39
C GLU A 92 6.83 -4.96 0.93
N LEU A 93 7.69 -5.85 0.43
CA LEU A 93 9.07 -5.49 0.07
C LEU A 93 9.22 -4.90 -1.33
N GLU A 94 8.44 -5.39 -2.30
CA GLU A 94 8.67 -5.10 -3.72
C GLU A 94 7.52 -4.33 -4.37
N PHE A 95 6.33 -4.31 -3.76
CA PHE A 95 5.18 -3.67 -4.37
C PHE A 95 5.21 -2.16 -4.14
N PRO A 96 5.07 -1.33 -5.18
CA PRO A 96 5.06 0.11 -5.00
C PRO A 96 3.82 0.53 -4.24
N LYS A 97 3.97 1.50 -3.32
CA LYS A 97 2.86 2.03 -2.52
C LYS A 97 1.82 2.77 -3.38
N THR A 98 2.30 3.47 -4.41
CA THR A 98 1.54 4.24 -5.39
C THR A 98 2.13 4.02 -6.78
N MET A 99 1.33 4.12 -7.84
CA MET A 99 1.79 3.89 -9.22
C MET A 99 2.55 5.08 -9.80
N VAL A 100 2.29 6.26 -9.25
CA VAL A 100 2.95 7.51 -9.61
C VAL A 100 3.26 8.28 -8.33
N VAL A 101 4.37 9.00 -8.35
CA VAL A 101 4.78 9.90 -7.27
C VAL A 101 4.44 11.32 -7.70
N LEU A 102 3.55 11.98 -6.95
CA LEU A 102 3.05 13.32 -7.23
C LEU A 102 3.39 14.33 -6.13
N ASP A 103 3.90 13.86 -4.98
CA ASP A 103 4.41 14.73 -3.92
C ASP A 103 5.53 15.59 -4.46
N PRO A 104 5.63 16.85 -3.98
CA PRO A 104 5.90 18.00 -4.82
C PRO A 104 6.95 17.62 -5.82
N ILE A 105 6.57 17.73 -7.08
CA ILE A 105 7.52 17.88 -8.15
C ILE A 105 8.33 19.13 -7.77
N THR A 106 9.30 19.00 -6.87
CA THR A 106 10.50 19.82 -6.93
C THR A 106 11.04 19.46 -8.29
N LEU A 107 10.64 20.26 -9.26
CA LEU A 107 11.22 20.45 -10.58
C LEU A 107 12.69 20.81 -10.35
N GLY A 108 13.47 19.87 -9.82
CA GLY A 108 14.77 20.09 -9.21
C GLY A 108 15.61 18.82 -9.14
N SER A 109 15.03 17.63 -9.34
CA SER A 109 15.82 16.45 -9.71
C SER A 109 15.92 16.37 -11.24
N SER A 110 17.15 16.31 -11.74
CA SER A 110 17.48 16.29 -13.18
C SER A 110 16.74 15.20 -13.97
N HIS A 111 16.34 14.12 -13.30
CA HIS A 111 15.68 12.98 -13.90
C HIS A 111 14.21 13.29 -14.30
N VAL A 112 13.46 13.98 -13.43
CA VAL A 112 12.07 14.35 -13.72
C VAL A 112 12.01 15.51 -14.71
N GLN A 113 12.93 16.48 -14.61
CA GLN A 113 13.07 17.56 -15.60
C GLN A 113 13.46 17.04 -17.00
N ALA A 114 14.32 16.01 -17.08
CA ALA A 114 14.71 15.38 -18.34
C ALA A 114 13.56 14.55 -18.95
N ILE A 115 12.85 13.77 -18.13
CA ILE A 115 11.72 12.95 -18.59
C ILE A 115 10.54 13.82 -19.04
N MET A 116 10.27 14.93 -18.33
CA MET A 116 9.20 15.86 -18.69
C MET A 116 9.62 16.90 -19.76
N GLY A 117 10.84 16.81 -20.31
CA GLY A 117 11.33 17.70 -21.37
C GLY A 117 11.37 19.17 -20.96
N LEU A 118 11.48 19.44 -19.66
CA LEU A 118 11.24 20.75 -19.10
C LEU A 118 12.40 21.72 -19.32
N GLY A 119 13.63 21.24 -19.54
CA GLY A 119 14.77 22.12 -19.85
C GLY A 119 14.94 23.30 -18.89
N GLY A 120 14.54 23.16 -17.62
CA GLY A 120 14.53 24.25 -16.63
C GLY A 120 13.25 25.10 -16.54
N ARG A 121 12.14 24.71 -17.18
CA ARG A 121 10.84 25.43 -17.11
C ARG A 121 10.07 25.10 -15.82
N GLU A 122 9.44 26.13 -15.24
CA GLU A 122 8.66 26.07 -13.99
C GLU A 122 7.22 25.54 -14.20
N ALA A 123 6.70 25.51 -15.43
CA ALA A 123 5.33 25.09 -15.75
C ALA A 123 5.28 24.00 -16.83
N LEU A 124 4.36 23.04 -16.66
CA LEU A 124 4.15 21.87 -17.51
C LEU A 124 2.99 22.08 -18.48
N PHE A 125 3.13 21.63 -19.72
CA PHE A 125 1.96 21.46 -20.58
C PHE A 125 1.11 20.29 -20.07
N TYR A 126 -0.22 20.41 -20.10
CA TYR A 126 -1.13 19.36 -19.63
C TYR A 126 -0.89 18.00 -20.32
N LYS A 127 -0.62 18.00 -21.64
CA LYS A 127 -0.28 16.78 -22.41
C LYS A 127 0.98 16.09 -21.90
N THR A 128 1.97 16.87 -21.46
CA THR A 128 3.21 16.33 -20.86
C THR A 128 2.93 15.68 -19.52
N PHE A 129 2.05 16.30 -18.71
CA PHE A 129 1.63 15.73 -17.44
C PHE A 129 0.87 14.40 -17.63
N ILE A 130 -0.08 14.34 -18.57
CA ILE A 130 -0.77 13.09 -18.94
C ILE A 130 0.24 12.01 -19.29
N LYS A 131 1.15 12.31 -20.23
CA LYS A 131 2.15 11.36 -20.70
C LYS A 131 3.04 10.86 -19.56
N TYR A 132 3.44 11.73 -18.64
CA TYR A 132 4.25 11.36 -17.47
C TYR A 132 3.52 10.35 -16.59
N VAL A 133 2.27 10.65 -16.22
CA VAL A 133 1.45 9.79 -15.36
C VAL A 133 1.16 8.46 -16.05
N GLU A 134 0.77 8.48 -17.32
CA GLU A 134 0.51 7.28 -18.12
C GLU A 134 1.75 6.41 -18.26
N THR A 135 2.93 7.01 -18.49
CA THR A 135 4.20 6.27 -18.58
C THR A 135 4.51 5.59 -17.25
N SER A 136 4.43 6.32 -16.13
CA SER A 136 4.67 5.76 -14.79
C SER A 136 3.73 4.60 -14.47
N MET A 137 2.44 4.77 -14.75
CA MET A 137 1.43 3.71 -14.56
C MET A 137 1.65 2.53 -15.52
N GLY A 138 2.07 2.79 -16.76
CA GLY A 138 2.45 1.78 -17.75
C GLY A 138 3.65 0.95 -17.30
N ASP A 139 4.69 1.59 -16.74
CA ASP A 139 5.87 0.92 -16.19
C ASP A 139 5.50 0.02 -15.00
N VAL A 140 4.62 0.49 -14.12
CA VAL A 140 4.11 -0.31 -13.00
C VAL A 140 3.24 -1.47 -13.51
N ASN A 141 2.38 -1.26 -14.51
CA ASN A 141 1.60 -2.32 -15.13
C ASN A 141 2.52 -3.39 -15.77
N ASN A 142 3.59 -2.97 -16.44
CA ASN A 142 4.60 -3.86 -17.00
C ASN A 142 5.34 -4.65 -15.91
N PHE A 143 5.75 -3.97 -14.83
CA PHE A 143 6.35 -4.63 -13.67
C PHE A 143 5.43 -5.71 -13.09
N ILE A 144 4.14 -5.40 -12.90
CA ILE A 144 3.16 -6.34 -12.37
C ILE A 144 3.02 -7.54 -13.29
N ARG A 145 2.80 -7.33 -14.59
CA ARG A 145 2.55 -8.39 -15.59
C ARG A 145 3.78 -9.28 -15.83
N TRP A 146 4.96 -8.67 -15.95
CA TRP A 146 6.16 -9.38 -16.43
C TRP A 146 7.14 -9.77 -15.32
N THR A 147 7.10 -9.12 -14.17
CA THR A 147 8.06 -9.37 -13.09
C THR A 147 7.39 -9.95 -11.85
N TRP A 148 6.48 -9.21 -11.23
CA TRP A 148 5.90 -9.60 -9.95
C TRP A 148 4.98 -10.82 -10.07
N TYR A 149 4.04 -10.80 -11.01
CA TYR A 149 3.08 -11.91 -11.19
C TYR A 149 3.75 -13.24 -11.56
N PRO A 150 4.64 -13.31 -12.58
CA PRO A 150 5.32 -14.56 -12.94
C PRO A 150 6.20 -15.10 -11.82
N LYS A 151 6.84 -14.22 -11.04
CA LYS A 151 7.62 -14.60 -9.85
C LYS A 151 6.74 -15.26 -8.80
N MET A 152 5.56 -14.68 -8.51
CA MET A 152 4.59 -15.28 -7.59
C MET A 152 4.13 -16.65 -8.10
N VAL A 153 3.71 -16.76 -9.37
CA VAL A 153 3.30 -18.01 -10.00
C VAL A 153 4.39 -19.08 -9.85
N SER A 154 5.64 -18.77 -10.20
CA SER A 154 6.77 -19.69 -10.12
C SER A 154 7.00 -20.22 -8.70
N VAL A 155 6.98 -19.33 -7.71
CA VAL A 155 7.17 -19.69 -6.29
C VAL A 155 6.02 -20.55 -5.81
N ILE A 156 4.78 -20.18 -6.10
CA ILE A 156 3.60 -20.92 -5.67
C ILE A 156 3.59 -22.30 -6.33
N ARG A 157 3.81 -22.39 -7.65
CA ARG A 157 3.92 -23.65 -8.40
C ARG A 157 4.97 -24.58 -7.78
N ARG A 158 6.16 -24.07 -7.43
CA ARG A 158 7.20 -24.84 -6.74
C ARG A 158 6.74 -25.38 -5.38
N GLN A 159 6.00 -24.59 -4.61
CA GLN A 159 5.51 -25.01 -3.29
C GLN A 159 4.38 -26.05 -3.37
N PHE A 160 3.53 -25.96 -4.38
CA PHE A 160 2.47 -26.95 -4.64
C PHE A 160 3.05 -28.28 -5.12
N ARG A 161 4.11 -28.29 -5.94
CA ARG A 161 4.85 -29.51 -6.33
C ARG A 161 5.40 -30.28 -5.13
N LYS A 162 5.80 -29.58 -4.06
CA LYS A 162 6.28 -30.18 -2.80
C LYS A 162 5.17 -30.85 -1.96
N ARG A 163 3.90 -30.83 -2.41
CA ARG A 163 2.74 -31.42 -1.71
C ARG A 163 2.60 -30.97 -0.25
N THR A 164 3.00 -29.73 0.03
CA THR A 164 2.93 -29.13 1.39
C THR A 164 1.49 -28.82 1.83
N VAL A 165 0.57 -28.73 0.88
CA VAL A 165 -0.85 -28.39 1.09
C VAL A 165 -1.72 -29.62 0.81
N PRO A 166 -2.58 -30.04 1.75
CA PRO A 166 -3.55 -31.12 1.52
C PRO A 166 -4.51 -30.80 0.36
N ASN A 167 -4.89 -31.81 -0.42
CA ASN A 167 -5.76 -31.63 -1.61
C ASN A 167 -7.08 -30.89 -1.29
N TRP A 168 -7.73 -31.23 -0.17
CA TRP A 168 -8.99 -30.58 0.26
C TRP A 168 -8.86 -29.08 0.54
N LEU A 169 -7.64 -28.58 0.77
CA LEU A 169 -7.39 -27.16 1.06
C LEU A 169 -6.94 -26.39 -0.19
N LYS A 170 -6.54 -27.06 -1.27
CA LYS A 170 -5.95 -26.43 -2.45
C LYS A 170 -6.86 -25.38 -3.10
N LEU A 171 -8.11 -25.71 -3.36
CA LEU A 171 -9.06 -24.78 -3.97
C LEU A 171 -9.28 -23.53 -3.10
N ARG A 172 -9.45 -23.73 -1.79
CA ARG A 172 -9.60 -22.62 -0.84
C ARG A 172 -8.33 -21.77 -0.77
N MET A 173 -7.16 -22.40 -0.88
CA MET A 173 -5.87 -21.73 -0.95
C MET A 173 -5.78 -20.86 -2.19
N PHE A 174 -6.08 -21.38 -3.37
CA PHE A 174 -6.02 -20.61 -4.62
C PHE A 174 -6.90 -19.38 -4.58
N LYS A 175 -8.17 -19.52 -4.21
CA LYS A 175 -9.08 -18.38 -4.02
C LYS A 175 -8.54 -17.35 -3.04
N CYS A 176 -7.88 -17.80 -1.96
CA CYS A 176 -7.26 -16.90 -1.00
C CYS A 176 -6.05 -16.16 -1.59
N LEU A 177 -5.20 -16.85 -2.36
CA LEU A 177 -4.03 -16.24 -3.00
C LEU A 177 -4.48 -15.21 -4.05
N GLU A 178 -5.43 -15.56 -4.91
CA GLU A 178 -6.01 -14.65 -5.90
C GLU A 178 -6.65 -13.43 -5.24
N ALA A 179 -7.49 -13.64 -4.21
CA ALA A 179 -8.11 -12.54 -3.47
C ALA A 179 -7.08 -11.63 -2.79
N LEU A 180 -5.97 -12.19 -2.31
CA LEU A 180 -4.91 -11.43 -1.68
C LEU A 180 -4.13 -10.62 -2.72
N MET A 181 -3.78 -11.21 -3.86
CA MET A 181 -3.13 -10.50 -4.98
C MET A 181 -4.03 -9.37 -5.51
N ASN A 182 -5.32 -9.65 -5.72
CA ASN A 182 -6.34 -8.66 -6.06
C ASN A 182 -6.35 -7.48 -5.09
N ARG A 183 -6.37 -7.79 -3.78
CA ARG A 183 -6.41 -6.77 -2.75
C ARG A 183 -5.17 -5.88 -2.76
N GLN A 184 -3.98 -6.45 -2.97
CA GLN A 184 -2.74 -5.66 -3.02
C GLN A 184 -2.73 -4.69 -4.20
N ILE A 185 -3.15 -5.15 -5.37
CA ILE A 185 -3.26 -4.31 -6.57
C ILE A 185 -4.32 -3.22 -6.38
N ASN A 186 -5.50 -3.59 -5.89
CA ASN A 186 -6.56 -2.60 -5.64
C ASN A 186 -6.16 -1.60 -4.55
N MET A 187 -5.41 -2.01 -3.53
CA MET A 187 -4.89 -1.08 -2.52
C MET A 187 -3.94 -0.05 -3.15
N MET A 188 -3.04 -0.48 -4.03
CA MET A 188 -2.15 0.42 -4.77
C MET A 188 -2.94 1.38 -5.68
N LYS A 189 -3.98 0.90 -6.36
CA LYS A 189 -4.90 1.77 -7.13
C LYS A 189 -5.54 2.82 -6.23
N ILE A 190 -6.15 2.40 -5.13
CA ILE A 190 -6.80 3.31 -4.16
C ILE A 190 -5.80 4.31 -3.59
N ASN A 191 -4.60 3.88 -3.21
CA ASN A 191 -3.56 4.78 -2.71
C ASN A 191 -3.17 5.84 -3.76
N THR A 192 -3.04 5.43 -5.03
CA THR A 192 -2.71 6.34 -6.13
C THR A 192 -3.83 7.36 -6.38
N LEU A 193 -5.08 6.92 -6.30
CA LEU A 193 -6.22 7.83 -6.38
C LEU A 193 -6.25 8.80 -5.19
N ASN A 194 -6.05 8.30 -3.96
CA ASN A 194 -5.94 9.18 -2.80
C ASN A 194 -4.81 10.21 -2.93
N GLU A 195 -3.71 9.86 -3.60
CA GLU A 195 -2.66 10.82 -3.95
C GLU A 195 -3.14 11.90 -4.93
N PHE A 196 -3.94 11.56 -5.96
CA PHE A 196 -4.54 12.58 -6.83
C PHE A 196 -5.43 13.55 -6.05
N LEU A 197 -6.26 13.07 -5.12
CA LEU A 197 -7.05 13.95 -4.25
C LEU A 197 -6.17 14.83 -3.35
N ARG A 198 -5.14 14.25 -2.73
CA ARG A 198 -4.23 14.96 -1.84
C ARG A 198 -3.48 16.08 -2.55
N VAL A 199 -3.04 15.82 -3.78
CA VAL A 199 -2.32 16.77 -4.61
C VAL A 199 -3.27 17.82 -5.20
N GLY A 200 -4.43 17.41 -5.69
CA GLY A 200 -5.44 18.31 -6.25
C GLY A 200 -6.08 19.25 -5.22
N SER A 201 -6.13 18.86 -3.94
CA SER A 201 -6.67 19.70 -2.85
C SER A 201 -5.66 20.69 -2.26
N THR A 202 -4.37 20.54 -2.57
CA THR A 202 -3.32 21.40 -2.00
C THR A 202 -2.76 22.31 -3.08
N VAL A 203 -3.05 23.61 -3.02
CA VAL A 203 -2.60 24.63 -3.99
C VAL A 203 -1.08 24.58 -4.20
N GLN A 204 -0.30 24.32 -3.16
CA GLN A 204 1.16 24.25 -3.25
C GLN A 204 1.71 22.96 -3.88
N LYS A 205 0.87 21.91 -4.01
CA LYS A 205 1.29 20.60 -4.52
C LYS A 205 0.74 20.29 -5.89
N ILE A 206 -0.33 20.96 -6.31
CA ILE A 206 -0.90 20.77 -7.64
C ILE A 206 0.19 21.04 -8.70
N PRO A 207 0.34 20.18 -9.72
CA PRO A 207 1.32 20.42 -10.78
C PRO A 207 1.06 21.78 -11.45
N THR A 208 2.08 22.61 -11.56
CA THR A 208 1.97 23.91 -12.24
C THR A 208 1.73 23.67 -13.74
N LEU A 209 0.51 23.92 -14.20
CA LEU A 209 0.15 23.77 -15.61
C LEU A 209 0.29 25.11 -16.33
N LYS A 210 0.85 25.07 -17.54
CA LYS A 210 0.84 26.20 -18.46
C LYS A 210 -0.54 26.31 -19.10
N ILE A 211 -1.20 27.44 -18.89
CA ILE A 211 -2.47 27.81 -19.50
C ILE A 211 -2.23 29.10 -20.30
N ASN A 212 -2.65 29.10 -21.56
CA ASN A 212 -2.62 30.30 -22.40
C ASN A 212 -3.97 31.00 -22.29
N MET A 213 -3.96 32.32 -22.10
CA MET A 213 -5.17 33.15 -22.21
C MET A 213 -5.24 33.68 -23.64
N ILE A 214 -6.39 33.48 -24.29
CA ILE A 214 -6.67 33.93 -25.65
C ILE A 214 -7.80 34.95 -25.53
N TYR A 215 -7.56 36.16 -26.03
CA TYR A 215 -8.61 37.19 -26.07
C TYR A 215 -9.28 37.13 -27.44
N GLU A 216 -10.60 36.93 -27.45
CA GLU A 216 -11.40 36.91 -28.67
C GLU A 216 -12.07 38.28 -28.87
N GLU A 217 -11.58 39.06 -29.84
CA GLU A 217 -12.05 40.42 -30.11
C GLU A 217 -13.53 40.51 -30.52
N GLU A 218 -14.05 39.48 -31.21
CA GLU A 218 -15.41 39.46 -31.72
C GLU A 218 -16.45 39.25 -30.60
N GLU A 219 -16.14 38.39 -29.64
CA GLU A 219 -17.03 38.06 -28.51
C GLU A 219 -16.69 38.88 -27.25
N ASN A 220 -15.56 39.59 -27.24
CA ASN A 220 -15.03 40.33 -26.09
C ASN A 220 -14.89 39.41 -24.84
N THR A 221 -14.43 38.18 -25.07
CA THR A 221 -14.24 37.11 -24.08
C THR A 221 -12.75 36.78 -23.93
N ILE A 222 -12.40 36.23 -22.76
CA ILE A 222 -11.08 35.65 -22.51
C ILE A 222 -11.27 34.14 -22.38
N ASP A 223 -10.69 33.39 -23.31
CA ASP A 223 -10.68 31.94 -23.32
C ASP A 223 -9.36 31.37 -22.80
N LEU A 224 -9.44 30.15 -22.28
CA LEU A 224 -8.29 29.41 -21.77
C LEU A 224 -7.95 28.22 -22.67
N ASP A 225 -6.67 28.09 -23.02
CA ASP A 225 -6.11 26.91 -23.68
C ASP A 225 -4.99 26.30 -22.81
N PRO A 226 -5.20 25.13 -22.17
CA PRO A 226 -6.44 24.34 -22.15
C PRO A 226 -7.55 24.97 -21.30
N SER A 227 -8.81 24.67 -21.60
CA SER A 227 -9.95 25.09 -20.78
C SER A 227 -9.95 24.37 -19.42
N LEU A 228 -10.61 24.95 -18.41
CA LEU A 228 -10.75 24.31 -17.10
C LEU A 228 -11.44 22.93 -17.19
N GLU A 229 -12.46 22.81 -18.04
CA GLU A 229 -13.12 21.52 -18.30
C GLU A 229 -12.16 20.50 -18.91
N THR A 230 -11.26 20.93 -19.81
CA THR A 230 -10.21 20.05 -20.36
C THR A 230 -9.26 19.55 -19.27
N ILE A 231 -8.94 20.40 -18.28
CA ILE A 231 -8.13 20.01 -17.13
C ILE A 231 -8.90 19.02 -16.24
N TYR A 232 -10.19 19.20 -16.02
CA TYR A 232 -11.01 18.27 -15.24
C TYR A 232 -11.11 16.91 -15.92
N ASP A 233 -11.40 16.89 -17.22
CA ASP A 233 -11.49 15.66 -18.03
C ASP A 233 -10.15 14.93 -18.10
N MET A 234 -9.04 15.67 -18.15
CA MET A 234 -7.70 15.09 -18.03
C MET A 234 -7.56 14.28 -16.73
N TYR A 235 -7.94 14.84 -15.59
CA TYR A 235 -7.84 14.12 -14.31
C TYR A 235 -8.78 12.91 -14.26
N GLU A 236 -10.00 13.01 -14.80
CA GLU A 236 -10.93 11.87 -14.88
C GLU A 236 -10.39 10.75 -15.77
N HIS A 237 -9.76 11.08 -16.91
CA HIS A 237 -9.07 10.12 -17.77
C HIS A 237 -7.94 9.40 -17.03
N LEU A 238 -7.12 10.13 -16.26
CA LEU A 238 -6.05 9.53 -15.45
C LEU A 238 -6.59 8.59 -14.36
N VAL A 239 -7.78 8.87 -13.83
CA VAL A 239 -8.47 7.99 -12.87
C VAL A 239 -8.92 6.70 -13.55
N ASP A 240 -9.47 6.77 -14.75
CA ASP A 240 -9.83 5.58 -15.54
C ASP A 240 -8.61 4.75 -15.93
N PHE A 241 -7.52 5.42 -16.32
CA PHE A 241 -6.27 4.75 -16.63
C PHE A 241 -5.73 4.00 -15.41
N ALA A 242 -5.70 4.64 -14.23
CA ALA A 242 -5.33 4.00 -12.97
C ALA A 242 -6.23 2.80 -12.63
N ALA A 243 -7.53 2.91 -12.88
CA ALA A 243 -8.50 1.84 -12.68
C ALA A 243 -8.23 0.63 -13.58
N SER A 244 -7.77 0.86 -14.82
CA SER A 244 -7.49 -0.17 -15.81
C SER A 244 -6.18 -0.95 -15.61
N VAL A 245 -5.28 -0.48 -14.76
CA VAL A 245 -3.99 -1.13 -14.50
C VAL A 245 -4.20 -2.58 -14.01
N ALA A 246 -3.44 -3.53 -14.57
CA ALA A 246 -3.46 -4.95 -14.20
C ALA A 246 -4.81 -5.69 -14.38
N THR A 247 -5.79 -5.14 -15.11
CA THR A 247 -7.13 -5.76 -15.27
C THR A 247 -7.13 -7.02 -16.15
N GLU A 248 -6.11 -7.21 -16.99
CA GLU A 248 -5.99 -8.32 -17.95
C GLU A 248 -4.98 -9.39 -17.52
N MET A 249 -4.79 -9.59 -16.22
CA MET A 249 -3.88 -10.66 -15.78
C MET A 249 -4.54 -12.02 -15.90
N GLU A 250 -3.78 -13.03 -16.33
CA GLU A 250 -4.28 -14.40 -16.41
C GLU A 250 -4.62 -14.94 -15.01
N PRO A 251 -5.64 -15.80 -14.87
CA PRO A 251 -5.99 -16.45 -13.59
C PRO A 251 -4.83 -17.30 -13.03
N LEU A 252 -4.78 -17.42 -11.70
CA LEU A 252 -3.65 -18.08 -11.01
C LEU A 252 -3.75 -19.61 -11.08
N GLU A 253 -4.96 -20.15 -11.03
CA GLU A 253 -5.22 -21.59 -10.98
C GLU A 253 -4.68 -22.34 -12.23
N PRO A 254 -5.00 -21.95 -13.48
CA PRO A 254 -4.50 -22.63 -14.68
C PRO A 254 -2.97 -22.55 -14.81
N GLN A 255 -2.38 -21.48 -14.30
CA GLN A 255 -0.93 -21.30 -14.26
C GLN A 255 -0.24 -22.27 -13.30
N ILE A 256 -0.93 -22.83 -12.30
CA ILE A 256 -0.30 -23.69 -11.30
C ILE A 256 -0.66 -25.16 -11.51
N ASP A 257 -1.92 -25.45 -11.81
CA ASP A 257 -2.42 -26.81 -12.02
C ASP A 257 -3.55 -26.81 -13.05
N SER A 258 -3.18 -27.08 -14.31
CA SER A 258 -4.09 -27.12 -15.46
C SER A 258 -5.12 -28.26 -15.40
N THR A 259 -5.03 -29.17 -14.41
CA THR A 259 -5.90 -30.36 -14.31
C THR A 259 -7.07 -30.18 -13.35
N MET A 260 -7.10 -29.12 -12.52
CA MET A 260 -8.08 -29.01 -11.42
C MET A 260 -9.42 -28.37 -11.82
N VAL A 261 -9.52 -27.53 -12.86
CA VAL A 261 -10.78 -26.87 -13.27
C VAL A 261 -10.79 -26.52 -14.78
N ASN A 262 -11.83 -26.94 -15.52
CA ASN A 262 -12.14 -26.63 -16.94
C ASN A 262 -13.06 -25.41 -17.12
N SER A 263 -13.09 -24.49 -16.17
CA SER A 263 -13.94 -23.29 -16.20
C SER A 263 -13.18 -22.15 -15.55
N ALA A 264 -12.21 -21.62 -16.28
CA ALA A 264 -11.42 -20.48 -15.85
C ALA A 264 -12.09 -19.21 -16.39
N ALA A 265 -12.33 -18.22 -15.52
CA ALA A 265 -12.52 -16.86 -16.02
C ALA A 265 -11.30 -16.48 -16.87
N ASP A 266 -11.50 -15.80 -17.99
CA ASP A 266 -10.39 -15.44 -18.91
C ASP A 266 -9.30 -14.62 -18.22
N TYR A 267 -9.70 -13.84 -17.19
CA TYR A 267 -8.81 -12.97 -16.43
C TYR A 267 -9.06 -13.02 -14.92
N LEU A 268 -8.01 -12.69 -14.18
CA LEU A 268 -8.01 -12.43 -12.75
C LEU A 268 -8.86 -11.17 -12.51
N ARG A 269 -9.91 -11.28 -11.68
CA ARG A 269 -10.91 -10.21 -11.47
C ARG A 269 -10.36 -9.04 -10.63
N ILE A 270 -9.45 -8.25 -11.20
CA ILE A 270 -8.90 -7.03 -10.59
C ILE A 270 -9.75 -5.85 -11.04
N PHE A 271 -10.99 -5.81 -10.56
CA PHE A 271 -11.89 -4.69 -10.81
C PHE A 271 -12.04 -3.86 -9.54
N MET A 272 -12.01 -2.54 -9.72
CA MET A 272 -12.53 -1.63 -8.71
C MET A 272 -14.05 -1.55 -8.87
N ASN A 273 -14.74 -1.21 -7.79
CA ASN A 273 -16.19 -1.01 -7.83
C ASN A 273 -16.50 0.26 -8.64
N GLU A 274 -17.30 0.14 -9.70
CA GLU A 274 -17.69 1.25 -10.58
C GLU A 274 -18.40 2.38 -9.83
N ASN A 275 -19.25 2.05 -8.85
CA ASN A 275 -19.95 3.06 -8.05
C ASN A 275 -18.96 3.90 -7.24
N TRP A 276 -17.98 3.23 -6.61
CA TRP A 276 -16.94 3.92 -5.85
C TRP A 276 -16.07 4.81 -6.76
N LEU A 277 -15.79 4.35 -7.98
CA LEU A 277 -15.01 5.12 -8.95
C LEU A 277 -15.78 6.38 -9.42
N ASN A 278 -17.08 6.25 -9.67
CA ASN A 278 -17.93 7.37 -10.06
C ASN A 278 -18.06 8.40 -8.94
N GLU A 279 -18.31 7.96 -7.70
CA GLU A 279 -18.31 8.83 -6.51
C GLU A 279 -16.96 9.55 -6.33
N TYR A 280 -15.86 8.82 -6.57
CA TYR A 280 -14.53 9.38 -6.51
C TYR A 280 -14.28 10.45 -7.58
N LYS A 281 -14.70 10.24 -8.83
CA LYS A 281 -14.57 11.24 -9.92
C LYS A 281 -15.32 12.53 -9.58
N VAL A 282 -16.56 12.41 -9.12
CA VAL A 282 -17.37 13.57 -8.68
C VAL A 282 -16.65 14.32 -7.56
N LYS A 283 -16.11 13.60 -6.56
CA LYS A 283 -15.35 14.21 -5.48
C LYS A 283 -14.08 14.92 -5.99
N LEU A 284 -13.34 14.30 -6.89
CA LEU A 284 -12.13 14.88 -7.48
C LEU A 284 -12.45 16.15 -8.27
N ARG A 285 -13.49 16.13 -9.12
CA ARG A 285 -13.93 17.30 -9.88
C ARG A 285 -14.32 18.46 -8.95
N ASN A 286 -15.04 18.19 -7.86
CA ASN A 286 -15.39 19.24 -6.89
C ASN A 286 -14.16 19.85 -6.21
N VAL A 287 -13.16 19.02 -5.86
CA VAL A 287 -11.89 19.49 -5.31
C VAL A 287 -11.16 20.36 -6.33
N LEU A 288 -11.05 19.92 -7.58
CA LEU A 288 -10.39 20.68 -8.64
C LEU A 288 -11.10 22.02 -8.89
N LYS A 289 -12.43 22.04 -8.93
CA LYS A 289 -13.20 23.29 -9.07
C LYS A 289 -12.87 24.28 -7.97
N SER A 290 -12.87 23.86 -6.71
CA SER A 290 -12.50 24.74 -5.60
C SER A 290 -11.03 25.20 -5.67
N THR A 291 -10.12 24.36 -6.16
CA THR A 291 -8.71 24.74 -6.33
C THR A 291 -8.49 25.73 -7.47
N TYR A 292 -9.26 25.64 -8.55
CA TYR A 292 -9.15 26.50 -9.73
C TYR A 292 -10.15 27.68 -9.75
N GLU A 293 -11.05 27.77 -8.77
CA GLU A 293 -12.01 28.87 -8.56
C GLU A 293 -11.38 30.27 -8.68
N PRO A 294 -10.18 30.55 -8.13
CA PRO A 294 -9.56 31.87 -8.29
C PRO A 294 -9.21 32.25 -9.73
N ILE A 295 -9.02 31.27 -10.63
CA ILE A 295 -8.79 31.52 -12.06
C ILE A 295 -10.11 31.89 -12.74
N GLU A 296 -11.19 31.18 -12.40
CA GLU A 296 -12.53 31.44 -12.92
C GLU A 296 -13.01 32.84 -12.50
N GLU A 297 -12.81 33.21 -11.23
CA GLU A 297 -13.12 34.57 -10.72
C GLU A 297 -12.31 35.68 -11.37
N TYR A 298 -11.10 35.40 -11.88
CA TYR A 298 -10.26 36.41 -12.54
C TYR A 298 -10.67 36.68 -13.99
N ILE A 299 -11.32 35.72 -14.64
CA ILE A 299 -11.70 35.77 -16.05
C ILE A 299 -13.10 36.40 -16.23
N ILE A 300 -13.98 36.20 -15.24
CA ILE A 300 -15.32 36.82 -15.15
C ILE A 300 -15.19 38.32 -14.79
#